data_AF-A0A0G4N3Y7-F1
#
_entry.id   AF-A0A0G4N3Y7-F1
#
_cell.length_a   1.000
_cell.length_b   1.000
_cell.length_c   1.000
_cell.angle_alpha   90.00
_cell.angle_beta   90.00
_cell.angle_gamma   90.00
#
_symmetry.space_group_name_H-M   'P 1'
#
loop_
_entity.id
_entity.type
_entity.pdbx_description
1 polymer ?
#
loop_
_entity_poly.entity_id
_entity_poly.type
_entity_poly.pdbx_seq_one_letter_code
_entity_poly.pdbx_strand_id
1 'polypeptide(L)' 'MPSILNDDDKDTVKRHVPKQTNKIQAVAVARLYVAYPDRTRWNNTGLQGAIVLSNDLVGNTYWLKLVDVS' A
#
# COMPACT_ATOMS: atom_id res chain seq x y z
N MET A 1 0.07 -13.68 16.41
CA MET A 1 1.03 -13.40 15.31
C MET A 1 1.55 -11.99 15.50
N PRO A 2 2.86 -11.73 15.45
CA PRO A 2 3.35 -10.36 15.49
C PRO A 2 2.80 -9.63 14.27
N SER A 3 1.95 -8.63 14.51
CA SER A 3 1.44 -7.75 13.48
C SER A 3 2.58 -6.85 13.04
N ILE A 4 2.97 -6.90 11.77
CA ILE A 4 4.01 -6.02 11.20
C ILE A 4 3.64 -4.53 11.32
N LEU A 5 2.34 -4.23 11.43
CA LEU A 5 1.80 -2.89 11.62
C LEU A 5 1.28 -2.75 13.05
N ASN A 6 1.55 -1.61 13.69
CA ASN A 6 0.90 -1.27 14.95
C ASN A 6 -0.56 -0.84 14.70
N ASP A 7 -1.32 -0.52 15.74
CA ASP A 7 -2.74 -0.16 15.57
C ASP A 7 -2.92 1.26 14.99
N ASP A 8 -2.01 2.19 15.26
CA ASP A 8 -2.00 3.53 14.67
C ASP A 8 -1.76 3.47 13.15
N ASP A 9 -0.83 2.63 12.69
CA ASP A 9 -0.56 2.39 11.27
C ASP A 9 -1.80 1.85 10.56
N LYS A 10 -2.52 0.91 11.20
CA LYS A 10 -3.76 0.35 10.64
C LYS A 10 -4.84 1.40 10.53
N ASP A 11 -4.92 2.34 11.47
CA ASP A 11 -5.89 3.42 11.42
C ASP A 11 -5.53 4.46 10.36
N THR A 12 -4.25 4.78 10.18
CA THR A 12 -3.75 5.59 9.05
C THR A 12 -4.10 4.93 7.72
N VAL A 13 -3.89 3.62 7.57
CA VAL A 13 -4.29 2.87 6.38
C VAL A 13 -5.79 2.97 6.12
N LYS A 14 -6.65 2.81 7.14
CA LYS A 14 -8.11 2.90 6.98
C LYS A 14 -8.59 4.31 6.65
N ARG A 15 -7.88 5.35 7.12
CA ARG A 15 -8.18 6.76 6.76
C ARG A 15 -7.92 7.01 5.27
N HIS A 16 -6.86 6.42 4.72
CA HIS A 16 -6.49 6.59 3.30
C HIS A 16 -7.14 5.58 2.35
N VAL A 17 -7.60 4.43 2.86
CA VAL A 17 -8.34 3.41 2.09
C VAL A 17 -9.69 3.14 2.79
N PRO A 18 -10.70 4.00 2.56
CA PRO A 18 -11.99 3.91 3.25
C PRO A 18 -12.73 2.61 2.90
N LYS A 19 -13.20 1.90 3.93
CA LYS A 19 -13.92 0.62 3.77
C LYS A 19 -15.26 0.73 3.05
N GLN A 20 -15.86 1.92 3.01
CA GLN A 20 -17.14 2.15 2.32
C GLN A 20 -17.02 1.93 0.80
N THR A 21 -15.86 2.27 0.23
CA THR A 21 -15.61 2.17 -1.21
C THR A 21 -14.54 1.13 -1.56
N ASN A 22 -13.83 0.57 -0.56
CA ASN A 22 -12.76 -0.38 -0.78
C ASN A 22 -12.88 -1.60 0.14
N LYS A 23 -12.68 -2.81 -0.41
CA LYS A 23 -12.42 -4.02 0.39
C LYS A 23 -10.92 -4.29 0.43
N ILE A 24 -10.31 -4.14 1.60
CA ILE A 24 -8.90 -4.47 1.84
C ILE A 24 -8.75 -5.99 1.92
N GLN A 25 -7.93 -6.56 1.05
CA GLN A 25 -7.64 -8.00 1.02
C GLN A 25 -6.39 -8.34 1.84
N ALA A 26 -5.37 -7.50 1.73
CA ALA A 26 -4.09 -7.69 2.40
C ALA A 26 -3.38 -6.35 2.61
N VAL A 27 -2.55 -6.30 3.64
CA VAL A 27 -1.65 -5.18 3.93
C VAL A 27 -0.28 -5.73 4.33
N ALA A 28 0.78 -5.11 3.85
CA ALA A 28 2.16 -5.42 4.23
C ALA A 28 3.00 -4.13 4.28
N VAL A 29 4.20 -4.19 4.87
CA VAL A 29 5.19 -3.10 4.77
C VAL A 29 6.03 -3.32 3.51
N ALA A 30 6.24 -2.26 2.72
CA ALA A 30 6.99 -2.31 1.48
C ALA A 30 7.78 -1.02 1.20
N ARG A 31 8.77 -1.13 0.31
CA ARG A 31 9.50 -0.02 -0.30
C ARG A 31 9.37 -0.10 -1.82
N LEU A 32 9.14 1.04 -2.47
CA LEU A 32 8.97 1.10 -3.92
C LEU A 32 10.33 1.25 -4.63
N TYR A 33 10.53 0.44 -5.65
CA TYR A 33 11.63 0.55 -6.60
C TYR A 33 11.06 0.66 -8.01
N VAL A 34 11.74 1.39 -8.90
CA VAL A 34 11.33 1.52 -10.30
C VAL A 34 12.50 1.24 -11.23
N ALA A 35 12.25 0.53 -12.33
CA ALA A 35 13.23 0.28 -13.39
C ALA A 35 13.04 1.29 -14.53
N TYR A 36 13.27 2.57 -14.22
CA TYR A 36 13.16 3.69 -15.16
C TYR A 36 14.24 4.74 -14.85
N PRO A 37 14.85 5.39 -15.87
CA PRO A 37 14.69 5.15 -17.31
C PRO A 37 15.38 3.87 -17.81
N ASP A 38 16.37 3.38 -17.07
CA ASP A 38 17.06 2.12 -17.39
C ASP A 38 16.27 0.93 -16.83
N ARG A 39 15.81 0.04 -17.72
CA ARG A 39 15.00 -1.14 -17.39
C ARG A 39 15.82 -2.31 -16.83
N THR A 40 17.15 -2.23 -16.87
CA THR A 40 18.04 -3.30 -16.41
C THR A 40 18.43 -3.17 -14.94
N ARG A 41 18.09 -2.04 -14.30
CA ARG A 41 18.40 -1.74 -12.90
C ARG A 41 17.18 -1.26 -12.14
N TRP A 42 17.08 -1.64 -10.88
CA TRP A 42 16.08 -1.08 -9.96
C TRP A 42 16.64 0.15 -9.29
N ASN A 43 15.92 1.27 -9.40
CA ASN A 43 16.22 2.50 -8.70
C ASN A 43 15.29 2.63 -7.49
N ASN A 44 15.87 2.88 -6.32
CA ASN A 44 15.09 3.19 -5.12
C ASN A 44 14.41 4.55 -5.31
N THR A 45 13.10 4.63 -5.10
CA THR A 45 12.36 5.90 -5.21
C THR A 45 12.41 6.73 -3.93
N GLY A 46 12.85 6.15 -2.81
CA GLY A 46 12.74 6.72 -1.48
C GLY A 46 11.36 6.53 -0.84
N LEU A 47 10.36 6.04 -1.58
CA LEU A 47 9.00 5.83 -1.06
C LEU A 47 8.90 4.48 -0.36
N GLN A 48 8.37 4.49 0.86
CA GLN A 48 8.13 3.30 1.68
C GLN A 48 6.89 3.50 2.56
N GLY A 49 6.30 2.41 3.03
CA GLY A 49 5.12 2.46 3.91
C GLY A 49 4.31 1.17 3.86
N ALA A 50 3.02 1.27 4.15
CA ALA A 50 2.08 0.16 4.06
C ALA A 50 1.55 0.03 2.63
N ILE A 51 1.82 -1.11 1.98
CA ILE A 51 1.20 -1.46 0.69
C ILE A 51 -0.11 -2.19 0.94
N VAL A 52 -1.19 -1.68 0.33
CA VAL A 52 -2.54 -2.20 0.48
C VAL A 52 -3.00 -2.81 -0.83
N LEU A 53 -3.40 -4.08 -0.81
CA LEU A 53 -4.18 -4.68 -1.89
C LEU A 53 -5.66 -4.43 -1.60
N SER A 54 -6.28 -3.56 -2.39
CA SER A 54 -7.68 -3.18 -2.24
C SER A 54 -8.49 -3.52 -3.49
N ASN A 55 -9.65 -4.15 -3.32
CA ASN A 55 -10.70 -4.14 -4.33
C ASN A 55 -11.48 -2.84 -4.21
N ASP A 56 -11.42 -1.99 -5.23
CA ASP A 56 -12.27 -0.81 -5.35
C ASP A 56 -13.67 -1.26 -5.77
N LEU A 57 -14.65 -1.01 -4.89
CA LEU A 57 -16.03 -1.43 -5.07
C LEU A 57 -16.81 -0.51 -6.03
N VAL A 58 -16.27 0.68 -6.32
CA VAL A 58 -16.88 1.62 -7.28
C VAL A 58 -16.53 1.21 -8.70
N GLY A 59 -15.25 1.00 -8.99
CA GLY A 59 -14.76 0.58 -10.30
C GLY A 59 -14.67 -0.93 -10.51
N ASN A 60 -15.00 -1.74 -9.49
CA ASN A 60 -14.84 -3.19 -9.47
C ASN A 60 -13.46 -3.66 -9.99
N THR A 61 -12.41 -3.02 -9.48
CA THR A 61 -11.02 -3.20 -9.95
C THR A 61 -10.06 -3.29 -8.77
N TYR A 62 -9.00 -4.09 -8.91
CA TYR A 62 -7.96 -4.19 -7.90
C TYR A 62 -6.90 -3.10 -8.05
N TRP A 63 -6.52 -2.51 -6.92
CA TRP A 63 -5.46 -1.52 -6.82
C TRP A 63 -4.43 -1.92 -5.76
N LEU A 64 -3.18 -1.57 -6.05
CA LEU A 64 -2.12 -1.48 -5.05
C LEU A 64 -1.96 -0.01 -4.65
N LYS A 65 -2.14 0.29 -3.37
CA LYS A 65 -2.04 1.64 -2.81
C LYS A 65 -0.93 1.66 -1.76
N LEU A 66 0.11 2.47 -1.99
CA LEU A 66 1.17 2.70 -1.00
C LEU A 66 0.72 3.85 -0.09
N VAL A 67 0.59 3.57 1.20
CA VAL A 67 0.20 4.52 2.23
C VAL A 67 1.43 4.79 3.10
N ASP A 68 1.77 6.06 3.28
CA ASP A 68 2.79 6.46 4.23
C ASP A 68 2.28 6.25 5.67
N VAL A 69 3.11 5.61 6.49
CA VAL A 69 2.80 5.26 7.89
C VAL A 69 3.91 5.71 8.86
N SER A 70 4.80 6.61 8.41
CA SER A 70 5.79 7.26 9.28
C SER A 70 5.18 8.29 10.22
#